data_AF-K6E7Z0-F1
#
_entry.id   AF-K6E7Z0-F1
#
_cell.length_a   1.000
_cell.length_b   1.000
_cell.length_c   1.000
_cell.angle_alpha   90.00
_cell.angle_beta   90.00
_cell.angle_gamma   90.00
#
_symmetry.space_group_name_H-M   'P 1'
#
loop_
_entity.id
_entity.type
_entity.pdbx_description
1 polymer ?
#
loop_
_entity_poly.entity_id
_entity_poly.type
_entity_poly.pdbx_seq_one_letter_code
_entity_poly.pdbx_strand_id
1 'polypeptide(L)' 'MSDEKKTIQCSFCASENVEKISSFGTAQLVRQYYCNSCRSVFEYIRWQAVQSKY' A
#
# COMPACT_ATOMS: atom_id res chain seq x y z
N MET A 1 14.96 10.69 10.87
CA MET A 1 14.44 10.46 9.51
C MET A 1 12.92 10.55 9.57
N SER A 2 12.32 11.53 8.91
CA SER A 2 10.87 11.71 8.91
C SER A 2 10.26 10.68 7.96
N ASP A 3 9.73 9.61 8.52
CA ASP A 3 8.93 8.61 7.81
C ASP A 3 7.69 9.34 7.30
N GLU A 4 7.75 9.82 6.05
CA GLU A 4 6.60 10.39 5.36
C GLU A 4 5.54 9.30 5.30
N LYS A 5 4.60 9.33 6.26
CA LYS A 5 3.48 8.40 6.33
C LYS A 5 2.64 8.59 5.09
N LYS A 6 3.00 7.90 4.03
CA LYS A 6 2.28 7.90 2.77
C LYS A 6 0.89 7.34 3.06
N THR A 7 -0.12 8.20 3.00
CA THR A 7 -1.51 7.83 3.22
C THR A 7 -1.92 6.87 2.11
N ILE A 8 -2.23 5.62 2.48
CA ILE A 8 -2.65 4.60 1.52
C ILE A 8 -4.15 4.77 1.30
N GLN A 9 -4.55 4.93 0.05
CA GLN A 9 -5.95 5.03 -0.35
C GLN A 9 -6.38 3.76 -1.08
N CYS A 10 -7.63 3.36 -0.88
CA CYS A 10 -8.24 2.22 -1.56
C CYS A 10 -8.32 2.48 -3.08
N SER A 11 -7.82 1.55 -3.88
CA SER A 11 -7.85 1.65 -5.36
C SER A 11 -9.26 1.63 -5.97
N PHE A 12 -10.28 1.30 -5.18
CA PHE A 12 -11.67 1.18 -5.66
C PHE A 12 -12.55 2.37 -5.26
N CYS A 13 -12.43 2.85 -4.02
CA CYS A 13 -13.31 3.89 -3.47
C CYS A 13 -12.57 5.13 -2.95
N ALA A 14 -11.24 5.18 -3.12
CA ALA A 14 -10.36 6.25 -2.63
C ALA A 14 -10.38 6.50 -1.10
N SER A 15 -11.08 5.66 -0.32
CA SER A 15 -11.09 5.75 1.14
C SER A 15 -9.72 5.48 1.74
N GLU A 16 -9.37 6.23 2.78
CA GLU A 16 -8.17 6.06 3.60
C GLU A 16 -8.40 5.07 4.76
N ASN A 17 -9.65 4.61 4.96
CA ASN A 17 -9.98 3.61 5.97
C ASN A 17 -9.57 2.21 5.50
N VAL A 18 -8.25 1.99 5.47
CA VAL A 18 -7.61 0.77 4.99
C VAL A 18 -6.67 0.20 6.05
N GLU A 19 -6.64 -1.12 6.16
CA GLU A 19 -5.78 -1.87 7.08
C GLU A 19 -4.83 -2.77 6.29
N LYS A 20 -3.55 -2.82 6.69
CA LYS A 20 -2.61 -3.75 6.08
C LYS A 20 -2.84 -5.14 6.64
N ILE A 21 -3.24 -6.08 5.78
CA ILE A 21 -3.49 -7.47 6.17
C ILE A 21 -2.31 -8.40 5.87
N SER A 22 -1.46 -8.04 4.90
CA SER A 22 -0.24 -8.80 4.62
C SER A 22 0.88 -7.91 4.08
N SER A 23 2.11 -8.25 4.46
CA SER A 23 3.32 -7.60 3.93
C SER A 23 3.75 -8.10 2.56
N PHE A 24 3.13 -9.18 2.08
CA PHE A 24 3.38 -9.84 0.80
C PHE A 24 2.04 -10.23 0.16
N GLY A 25 1.87 -9.96 -1.13
CA GLY A 25 0.68 -10.36 -1.89
C GLY A 25 1.02 -11.40 -2.95
N THR A 26 0.38 -11.27 -4.11
CA THR A 26 0.64 -12.12 -5.29
C THR A 26 2.07 -11.99 -5.83
N ALA A 27 2.72 -10.85 -5.58
CA ALA A 27 4.12 -10.60 -5.91
C ALA A 27 4.93 -10.16 -4.68
N GLN A 28 6.24 -10.40 -4.70
CA GLN A 28 7.15 -10.03 -3.59
C GLN A 28 7.20 -8.52 -3.33
N LEU A 29 6.92 -7.71 -4.35
CA LEU A 29 6.97 -6.25 -4.28
C LEU A 29 5.64 -5.63 -3.89
N VAL A 30 4.58 -6.40 -3.64
CA VAL A 30 3.28 -5.85 -3.23
C VAL A 30 2.99 -6.14 -1.77
N ARG A 31 2.22 -5.23 -1.16
CA ARG A 31 1.57 -5.43 0.15
C ARG A 31 0.06 -5.53 -0.08
N GLN A 32 -0.63 -6.29 0.73
CA GLN A 32 -2.09 -6.38 0.66
C GLN A 32 -2.75 -5.54 1.75
N TYR A 33 -3.82 -4.86 1.36
CA TYR A 33 -4.63 -4.02 2.21
C TYR A 33 -6.10 -4.40 2.08
N TYR A 34 -6.83 -4.28 3.17
CA TYR A 34 -8.27 -4.41 3.22
C TYR A 34 -8.90 -3.03 3.46
N CYS A 35 -9.87 -2.65 2.64
CA CYS A 35 -10.63 -1.42 2.85
C CYS A 35 -11.87 -1.68 3.69
N ASN A 36 -12.01 -1.00 4.83
CA ASN A 36 -13.17 -1.12 5.70
C ASN A 36 -14.42 -0.40 5.15
N SER A 37 -14.25 0.56 4.24
CA SER A 37 -15.37 1.30 3.63
C SER A 37 -16.11 0.49 2.57
N CYS A 38 -15.40 -0.06 1.58
CA CYS A 38 -16.00 -0.83 0.49
C CYS A 38 -15.82 -2.35 0.62
N ARG A 39 -15.15 -2.80 1.69
CA ARG A 39 -14.92 -4.22 2.03
C ARG A 39 -14.16 -5.00 0.95
N SER A 40 -13.24 -4.33 0.26
CA SER A 40 -12.44 -4.92 -0.83
C SER A 40 -10.98 -5.06 -0.42
N VAL A 41 -10.33 -6.11 -0.92
CA VAL A 41 -8.87 -6.31 -0.82
C VAL A 41 -8.20 -5.72 -2.05
N PHE A 42 -7.12 -4.97 -1.85
CA PHE A 42 -6.29 -4.43 -2.93
C PHE A 42 -4.80 -4.56 -2.62
N GLU A 43 -3.99 -4.46 -3.67
CA GLU A 43 -2.54 -4.54 -3.58
C GLU A 43 -1.90 -3.16 -3.77
N TYR A 44 -0.85 -2.90 -2.99
CA TYR A 44 -0.06 -1.69 -3.08
C TYR A 44 1.40 -2.03 -3.40
N ILE A 45 1.90 -1.49 -4.50
CA ILE A 45 3.25 -1.73 -4.99
C ILE A 45 4.26 -0.96 -4.13
N ARG A 46 5.25 -1.68 -3.60
CA ARG A 46 6.45 -1.13 -2.97
C ARG A 46 7.39 -0.64 -4.07
N TRP A 47 7.19 0.60 -4.51
CA TRP A 47 8.19 1.28 -5.30
C TRP A 47 9.39 1.58 -4.39
N GLN A 48 10.45 0.77 -4.50
CA GLN A 48 11.75 1.20 -4.01
C GLN A 48 12.23 2.29 -4.96
N ALA A 49 12.22 3.54 -4.50
CA ALA A 49 12.96 4.57 -5.22
C ALA A 49 14.42 4.10 -5.25
N VAL A 50 14.91 3.76 -6.44
CA VAL A 50 16.35 3.60 -6.65
C VAL A 50 16.93 4.97 -6.34
N GLN A 51 17.51 5.13 -5.15
CA GLN A 51 18.37 6.27 -4.88
C GLN A 51 19.65 6.03 -5.68
N SER A 52 19.64 6.40 -6.96
CA SER A 52 20.87 6.50 -7.75
C SER A 52 21.72 7.59 -7.11
N LYS A 53 22.58 7.19 -6.20
CA LYS A 53 23.75 7.96 -5.78
C LYS A 53 24.92 7.54 -6.67
N TYR A 54 24.95 8.01 -7.91
CA TYR A 54 26.17 8.11 -8.73
C TYR A 54 25.99 9.26 -9.72
#